data_AF-A0A3Q3XP28-F1
#
_entry.id   AF-A0A3Q3XP28-F1
#
_cell.length_a   1.000
_cell.length_b   1.000
_cell.length_c   1.000
_cell.angle_alpha   90.00
_cell.angle_beta   90.00
_cell.angle_gamma   90.00
#
_symmetry.space_group_name_H-M   'P 1'
#
loop_
_entity.id
_entity.type
_entity.pdbx_description
1 polymer ?
#
loop_
_entity_poly.entity_id
_entity_poly.type
_entity_poly.pdbx_seq_one_letter_code
_entity_poly.pdbx_strand_id
1 'polypeptide(L)'
;LWALLSLTWAGRYIDILGFAEKSPIYSLKGQQVRLKPSFTGEADEILWKHNGNKAIEFSGNEELVYGTFKNRVTLDWHSAQLNITDLRFEDSGDYDLEVVIKQMLYEYNYKLEVIEKVPKPTIICELSNGSSSNKLGLLMCSAEPKHYHSIVKYGWILNGTVWHGPKLKIPLGDEPKESYSVRCWVSNTLSNESATFNTKDCYAGKISLKNQLRCT
;
A
#
# COMPACT_ATOMS: atom_id res chain seq x y z
N LEU A 1 -28.33 54.42 -10.81
CA LEU A 1 -27.25 55.20 -10.17
C LEU A 1 -26.33 54.22 -9.46
N TRP A 2 -25.03 54.28 -9.77
CA TRP A 2 -23.83 53.97 -8.95
C TRP A 2 -23.94 52.87 -7.87
N ALA A 3 -23.06 51.86 -7.76
CA ALA A 3 -21.62 51.89 -7.99
C ALA A 3 -21.02 50.48 -8.22
N LEU A 4 -19.94 50.48 -9.00
CA LEU A 4 -18.93 49.43 -9.15
C LEU A 4 -18.13 49.25 -7.85
N LEU A 5 -17.64 48.04 -7.59
CA LEU A 5 -16.25 47.82 -7.18
C LEU A 5 -15.70 46.55 -7.83
N SER A 6 -14.47 46.68 -8.27
CA SER A 6 -13.74 45.91 -9.28
C SER A 6 -13.07 44.63 -8.76
N LEU A 7 -13.16 43.59 -9.61
CA LEU A 7 -12.15 42.60 -10.00
C LEU A 7 -10.92 42.43 -9.08
N THR A 8 -10.78 41.24 -8.50
CA THR A 8 -9.49 40.54 -8.49
C THR A 8 -9.57 39.40 -9.50
N TRP A 9 -8.63 39.42 -10.44
CA TRP A 9 -8.41 38.39 -11.44
C TRP A 9 -7.64 37.24 -10.79
N ALA A 10 -8.27 36.07 -10.66
CA ALA A 10 -7.59 34.77 -10.70
C ALA A 10 -8.66 33.66 -10.78
N GLY A 11 -8.85 33.10 -11.97
CA GLY A 11 -9.33 31.74 -12.17
C GLY A 11 -10.75 31.41 -11.70
N ARG A 12 -11.70 31.41 -12.64
CA ARG A 12 -12.77 30.40 -12.61
C ARG A 12 -12.11 29.03 -12.83
N TYR A 13 -12.13 28.18 -11.82
CA TYR A 13 -12.28 26.75 -12.04
C TYR A 13 -13.38 26.30 -11.09
N ILE A 14 -14.61 26.28 -11.63
CA ILE A 14 -15.71 25.59 -10.98
C ILE A 14 -15.54 24.15 -11.46
N ASP A 15 -15.06 23.26 -10.59
CA ASP A 15 -15.07 21.83 -10.84
C ASP A 15 -16.54 21.35 -10.85
N ILE A 16 -17.18 21.51 -12.00
CA ILE A 16 -18.44 20.84 -12.32
C ILE A 16 -18.03 19.47 -12.85
N LEU A 17 -18.50 18.41 -12.19
CA LEU A 17 -18.08 17.00 -12.27
C LEU A 17 -17.02 16.61 -11.23
N GLY A 18 -17.42 16.64 -9.96
CA GLY A 18 -16.73 15.88 -8.91
C GLY A 18 -16.88 14.37 -9.17
N PHE A 19 -16.01 13.80 -10.01
CA PHE A 19 -15.71 12.38 -9.91
C PHE A 19 -14.89 12.21 -8.62
N ALA A 20 -15.57 11.85 -7.53
CA ALA A 20 -14.87 11.39 -6.34
C ALA A 20 -14.19 10.06 -6.71
N GLU A 21 -12.91 10.12 -7.06
CA GLU A 21 -12.12 8.93 -7.36
C GLU A 21 -12.13 8.04 -6.11
N LYS A 22 -12.74 6.87 -6.23
CA LYS A 22 -12.95 5.95 -5.11
C LYS A 22 -11.58 5.37 -4.72
N SER A 23 -11.20 5.54 -3.45
CA SER A 23 -9.94 5.03 -2.93
C SER A 23 -9.79 3.53 -3.18
N PRO A 24 -8.59 3.06 -3.59
CA PRO A 24 -8.37 1.65 -3.83
C PRO A 24 -8.49 0.81 -2.57
N ILE A 25 -9.00 -0.41 -2.76
CA ILE A 25 -9.00 -1.47 -1.77
C ILE A 25 -7.62 -2.12 -1.83
N TYR A 26 -6.91 -2.13 -0.71
CA TYR A 26 -5.64 -2.84 -0.60
C TYR A 26 -5.88 -4.24 -0.06
N SER A 27 -5.16 -5.23 -0.59
CA SER A 27 -5.15 -6.59 -0.03
C SER A 27 -3.76 -7.21 -0.14
N LEU A 28 -3.44 -8.13 0.77
CA LEU A 28 -2.15 -8.81 0.76
C LEU A 28 -2.18 -9.97 -0.23
N LYS A 29 -1.09 -10.15 -0.98
CA LYS A 29 -0.87 -11.32 -1.83
C LYS A 29 -1.09 -12.63 -1.05
N GLY A 30 -1.73 -13.60 -1.70
CA GLY A 30 -2.09 -14.90 -1.14
C GLY A 30 -3.30 -14.86 -0.20
N GLN A 31 -3.87 -13.69 0.10
CA GLN A 31 -5.12 -13.58 0.86
C GLN A 31 -6.34 -13.59 -0.07
N GLN A 32 -7.51 -13.33 0.50
CA GLN A 32 -8.77 -13.18 -0.22
C GLN A 32 -9.30 -11.74 -0.10
N VAL A 33 -10.09 -11.31 -1.09
CA VAL A 33 -10.83 -10.05 -1.04
C VAL A 33 -12.30 -10.30 -1.39
N ARG A 34 -13.18 -9.47 -0.82
CA ARG A 34 -14.63 -9.48 -1.10
C ARG A 34 -15.04 -8.12 -1.62
N LEU A 35 -15.46 -8.07 -2.88
CA LEU A 35 -16.02 -6.89 -3.50
C LEU A 35 -17.53 -7.00 -3.43
N LYS A 36 -18.14 -6.21 -2.54
CA LYS A 36 -19.57 -6.27 -2.25
C LYS A 36 -20.27 -4.98 -2.71
N PRO A 37 -21.21 -5.04 -3.66
CA PRO A 37 -22.06 -3.91 -4.01
C PRO A 37 -23.16 -3.71 -2.97
N SER A 38 -23.79 -2.54 -3.04
CA SER A 38 -24.94 -2.20 -2.21
C SER A 38 -26.12 -1.86 -3.11
N PHE A 39 -27.04 -2.80 -3.24
CA PHE A 39 -28.34 -2.64 -3.88
C PHE A 39 -29.41 -3.39 -3.10
N THR A 40 -30.67 -3.20 -3.48
CA THR A 40 -31.81 -3.93 -2.97
C THR A 40 -32.51 -4.66 -4.11
N GLY A 41 -32.99 -5.87 -3.84
CA GLY A 41 -33.58 -6.75 -4.84
C GLY A 41 -32.74 -7.99 -5.11
N GLU A 42 -33.27 -8.89 -5.93
CA GLU A 42 -32.57 -10.08 -6.42
C GLU A 42 -31.98 -9.77 -7.79
N ALA A 43 -30.72 -10.16 -8.01
CA ALA A 43 -30.07 -9.98 -9.30
C ALA A 43 -30.57 -11.03 -10.29
N ASP A 44 -31.03 -10.56 -11.45
CA ASP A 44 -31.42 -11.41 -12.58
C ASP A 44 -30.18 -11.87 -13.35
N GLU A 45 -29.24 -10.94 -13.58
CA GLU A 45 -27.97 -11.17 -14.28
C GLU A 45 -26.84 -10.40 -13.57
N ILE A 46 -25.64 -10.98 -13.58
CA ILE A 46 -24.44 -10.40 -12.97
C ILE A 46 -23.25 -10.59 -13.90
N LEU A 47 -22.46 -9.54 -14.13
CA LEU A 47 -21.21 -9.61 -14.86
C LEU A 47 -20.12 -8.82 -14.13
N TRP A 48 -19.06 -9.51 -13.73
CA TRP A 48 -17.83 -8.90 -13.26
C TRP A 48 -16.78 -8.86 -14.37
N LYS A 49 -16.16 -7.70 -14.53
CA LYS A 49 -15.02 -7.46 -15.42
C LYS A 49 -13.80 -7.09 -14.60
N HIS A 50 -12.63 -7.52 -15.05
CA HIS A 50 -11.33 -7.11 -14.54
C HIS A 50 -10.54 -6.48 -15.67
N ASN A 51 -10.16 -5.21 -15.51
CA ASN A 51 -9.47 -4.41 -16.52
C ASN A 51 -10.16 -4.49 -17.90
N GLY A 52 -11.50 -4.41 -17.91
CA GLY A 52 -12.33 -4.49 -19.12
C GLY A 52 -12.59 -5.90 -19.68
N ASN A 53 -11.93 -6.94 -19.15
CA ASN A 53 -12.14 -8.33 -19.58
C ASN A 53 -13.12 -9.05 -18.66
N LYS A 54 -13.98 -9.92 -19.20
CA LYS A 54 -14.87 -10.72 -18.36
C LYS A 54 -14.06 -11.58 -17.38
N ALA A 55 -14.46 -11.56 -16.11
CA ALA A 55 -13.88 -12.39 -15.05
C ALA A 55 -14.83 -13.52 -14.66
N ILE A 56 -16.10 -13.18 -14.41
CA ILE A 56 -17.17 -14.13 -14.10
C ILE A 56 -18.52 -13.50 -14.47
N GLU A 57 -19.44 -14.32 -14.96
CA GLU A 57 -20.81 -13.89 -15.24
C GLU A 57 -21.84 -14.94 -14.80
N PHE A 58 -23.03 -14.48 -14.46
CA PHE A 58 -24.21 -15.27 -14.16
C PHE A 58 -25.40 -14.74 -14.96
N SER A 59 -26.01 -15.61 -15.77
CA SER A 59 -27.10 -15.27 -16.70
C SER A 59 -28.50 -15.65 -16.18
N GLY A 60 -28.65 -15.81 -14.86
CA GLY A 60 -29.88 -16.30 -14.22
C GLY A 60 -29.94 -17.82 -14.08
N ASN A 61 -29.29 -18.57 -14.98
CA ASN A 61 -29.32 -20.04 -14.99
C ASN A 61 -27.93 -20.67 -15.01
N GLU A 62 -26.93 -19.98 -15.55
CA GLU A 62 -25.59 -20.51 -15.76
C GLU A 62 -24.55 -19.51 -15.25
N GLU A 63 -23.51 -20.04 -14.60
CA GLU A 63 -22.33 -19.28 -14.18
C GLU A 63 -21.12 -19.68 -15.05
N LEU A 64 -20.42 -18.68 -15.59
CA LEU A 64 -19.21 -18.87 -16.40
C LEU A 64 -18.05 -18.06 -15.83
N VAL A 65 -16.92 -18.74 -15.57
CA VAL A 65 -15.68 -18.14 -15.06
C VAL A 65 -14.61 -18.11 -16.16
N TYR A 66 -13.94 -16.98 -16.28
CA TYR A 66 -13.03 -16.66 -17.38
C TYR A 66 -11.57 -16.53 -16.93
N GLY A 67 -10.65 -16.71 -17.89
CA GLY A 67 -9.23 -16.41 -17.72
C GLY A 67 -8.57 -17.08 -16.50
N THR A 68 -7.75 -16.30 -15.80
CA THR A 68 -6.98 -16.72 -14.62
C THR A 68 -7.83 -16.84 -13.35
N PHE A 69 -9.10 -16.44 -13.39
CA PHE A 69 -10.02 -16.46 -12.26
C PHE A 69 -10.63 -17.84 -12.00
N LYS A 70 -10.53 -18.77 -12.96
CA LYS A 70 -10.98 -20.16 -12.78
C LYS A 70 -10.37 -20.78 -11.52
N ASN A 71 -11.22 -21.43 -10.73
CA ASN A 71 -10.90 -22.05 -9.43
C ASN A 71 -10.47 -21.09 -8.30
N ARG A 72 -10.50 -19.77 -8.52
CA ARG A 72 -10.09 -18.78 -7.50
C ARG A 72 -11.20 -17.82 -7.10
N VAL A 73 -12.30 -17.76 -7.86
CA VAL A 73 -13.44 -16.88 -7.57
C VAL A 73 -14.69 -17.65 -7.23
N THR A 74 -15.54 -17.01 -6.44
CA THR A 74 -16.92 -17.41 -6.21
C THR A 74 -17.80 -16.17 -6.29
N LEU A 75 -18.98 -16.33 -6.89
CA LEU A 75 -19.99 -15.27 -6.98
C LEU A 75 -21.20 -15.64 -6.11
N ASP A 76 -21.63 -14.71 -5.26
CA ASP A 76 -22.92 -14.79 -4.60
C ASP A 76 -23.99 -14.19 -5.52
N TRP A 77 -24.91 -15.01 -6.04
CA TRP A 77 -25.93 -14.58 -6.99
C TRP A 77 -26.99 -13.66 -6.37
N HIS A 78 -27.16 -13.66 -5.05
CA HIS A 78 -28.13 -12.79 -4.39
C HIS A 78 -27.54 -11.39 -4.16
N SER A 79 -26.30 -11.32 -3.67
CA SER A 79 -25.66 -10.05 -3.33
C SER A 79 -24.72 -9.50 -4.40
N ALA A 80 -24.53 -10.23 -5.50
CA ALA A 80 -23.50 -10.02 -6.52
C ALA A 80 -22.08 -9.85 -5.96
N GLN A 81 -21.83 -10.35 -4.75
CA GLN A 81 -20.52 -10.25 -4.10
C GLN A 81 -19.52 -11.16 -4.80
N LEU A 82 -18.43 -10.57 -5.29
CA LEU A 82 -17.28 -11.31 -5.80
C LEU A 82 -16.31 -11.60 -4.66
N ASN A 83 -15.96 -12.87 -4.48
CA ASN A 83 -14.88 -13.27 -3.58
C ASN A 83 -13.75 -13.88 -4.40
N ILE A 84 -12.55 -13.31 -4.30
CA ILE A 84 -11.34 -13.77 -5.00
C ILE A 84 -10.37 -14.28 -3.94
N THR A 85 -9.86 -15.49 -4.13
CA THR A 85 -8.89 -16.17 -3.25
C THR A 85 -7.53 -16.30 -3.93
N ASP A 86 -6.48 -16.57 -3.14
CA ASP A 86 -5.10 -16.67 -3.62
C ASP A 86 -4.71 -15.45 -4.48
N LEU A 87 -4.87 -14.26 -3.91
CA LEU A 87 -4.64 -13.00 -4.63
C LEU A 87 -3.20 -12.89 -5.14
N ARG A 88 -3.07 -12.44 -6.39
CA ARG A 88 -1.79 -12.27 -7.08
C ARG A 88 -1.60 -10.83 -7.52
N PHE A 89 -0.38 -10.47 -7.88
CA PHE A 89 -0.10 -9.08 -8.27
C PHE A 89 -0.87 -8.68 -9.52
N GLU A 90 -1.02 -9.61 -10.47
CA GLU A 90 -1.81 -9.47 -11.69
C GLU A 90 -3.30 -9.29 -11.45
N ASP A 91 -3.82 -9.63 -10.25
CA ASP A 91 -5.21 -9.38 -9.90
C ASP A 91 -5.44 -7.91 -9.52
N SER A 92 -4.39 -7.08 -9.39
CA SER A 92 -4.54 -5.63 -9.23
C SER A 92 -5.20 -4.99 -10.45
N GLY A 93 -5.96 -3.93 -10.25
CA GLY A 93 -6.61 -3.20 -11.34
C GLY A 93 -8.06 -2.81 -11.05
N ASP A 94 -8.75 -2.45 -12.12
CA ASP A 94 -10.14 -2.03 -12.09
C ASP A 94 -11.08 -3.23 -12.18
N TYR A 95 -12.09 -3.24 -11.33
CA TYR A 95 -13.14 -4.24 -11.28
C TYR A 95 -14.48 -3.54 -11.46
N ASP A 96 -15.15 -3.86 -12.55
CA ASP A 96 -16.46 -3.32 -12.90
C ASP A 96 -17.51 -4.42 -12.77
N LEU A 97 -18.59 -4.09 -12.06
CA LEU A 97 -19.76 -4.93 -11.90
C LEU A 97 -20.92 -4.30 -12.66
N GLU A 98 -21.54 -5.11 -13.50
CA GLU A 98 -22.84 -4.87 -14.12
C GLU A 98 -23.85 -5.84 -13.51
N VAL A 99 -24.94 -5.33 -12.94
CA VAL A 99 -26.03 -6.15 -12.38
C VAL A 99 -27.37 -5.71 -12.95
N VAL A 100 -28.18 -6.67 -13.40
CA VAL A 100 -29.54 -6.43 -13.87
C VAL A 100 -30.51 -6.83 -12.78
N ILE A 101 -31.40 -5.91 -12.38
CA ILE A 101 -32.45 -6.15 -11.39
C ILE A 101 -33.74 -5.60 -11.96
N LYS A 102 -34.75 -6.47 -12.17
CA LYS A 102 -36.04 -6.10 -12.75
C LYS A 102 -35.89 -5.31 -14.05
N GLN A 103 -35.05 -5.82 -14.96
CA GLN A 103 -34.72 -5.21 -16.27
C GLN A 103 -33.98 -3.86 -16.21
N MET A 104 -33.53 -3.44 -15.02
CA MET A 104 -32.72 -2.22 -14.84
C MET A 104 -31.26 -2.58 -14.62
N LEU A 105 -30.35 -1.95 -15.36
CA LEU A 105 -28.90 -2.11 -15.23
C LEU A 105 -28.34 -1.17 -14.15
N TYR A 106 -27.52 -1.72 -13.26
CA TYR A 106 -26.76 -0.99 -12.26
C TYR A 106 -25.28 -1.31 -12.40
N GLU A 107 -24.44 -0.28 -12.27
CA GLU A 107 -22.99 -0.39 -12.44
C GLU A 107 -22.26 0.01 -11.17
N TYR A 108 -21.22 -0.75 -10.82
CA TYR A 108 -20.35 -0.49 -9.67
C TYR A 108 -18.90 -0.67 -10.05
N ASN A 109 -18.04 0.25 -9.63
CA ASN A 109 -16.61 0.15 -9.85
C ASN A 109 -15.83 -0.03 -8.53
N TYR A 110 -14.73 -0.76 -8.61
CA TYR A 110 -13.78 -0.99 -7.54
C TYR A 110 -12.37 -0.95 -8.10
N LYS A 111 -11.43 -0.39 -7.35
CA LYS A 111 -9.99 -0.51 -7.62
C LYS A 111 -9.39 -1.43 -6.58
N LEU A 112 -8.70 -2.48 -7.02
CA LEU A 112 -7.97 -3.40 -6.16
C LEU A 112 -6.46 -3.22 -6.36
N GLU A 113 -5.73 -3.08 -5.26
CA GLU A 113 -4.26 -3.07 -5.25
C GLU A 113 -3.75 -4.22 -4.37
N VAL A 114 -3.14 -5.22 -5.02
CA VAL A 114 -2.53 -6.35 -4.32
C VAL A 114 -1.08 -6.02 -3.98
N ILE A 115 -0.77 -6.01 -2.69
CA ILE A 115 0.56 -5.66 -2.17
C ILE A 115 1.16 -6.79 -1.32
N GLU A 116 2.46 -6.75 -1.09
CA GLU A 116 3.12 -7.64 -0.14
C GLU A 116 3.36 -6.92 1.20
N LYS A 117 3.58 -7.71 2.25
CA LYS A 117 4.04 -7.17 3.53
C LYS A 117 5.42 -6.55 3.34
N VAL A 118 5.67 -5.42 3.99
CA VAL A 118 7.02 -4.86 4.04
C VAL A 118 7.98 -5.87 4.66
N PRO A 119 9.18 -6.06 4.11
CA PRO A 119 10.18 -6.90 4.74
C PRO A 119 10.74 -6.20 5.98
N LYS A 120 11.35 -6.99 6.86
CA LYS A 120 12.07 -6.45 8.00
C LYS A 120 13.21 -5.54 7.51
N PRO A 121 13.29 -4.27 7.98
CA PRO A 121 14.29 -3.35 7.47
C PRO A 121 15.70 -3.71 7.94
N THR A 122 16.68 -3.40 7.09
CA THR A 122 18.10 -3.47 7.41
C THR A 122 18.61 -2.06 7.71
N ILE A 123 19.48 -1.94 8.72
CA ILE A 123 20.11 -0.67 9.10
C ILE A 123 21.60 -0.75 8.83
N ILE A 124 22.10 0.20 8.03
CA ILE A 124 23.52 0.37 7.68
C ILE A 124 23.98 1.69 8.31
N CYS A 125 25.21 1.71 8.82
CA CYS A 125 25.84 2.92 9.36
C CYS A 125 27.10 3.25 8.57
N GLU A 126 27.19 4.49 8.09
CA GLU A 126 28.38 5.02 7.42
C GLU A 126 28.98 6.14 8.27
N LEU A 127 30.29 6.07 8.53
CA LEU A 127 31.02 7.11 9.24
C LEU A 127 31.39 8.24 8.27
N SER A 128 31.06 9.48 8.61
CA SER A 128 31.56 10.63 7.85
C SER A 128 33.02 10.91 8.23
N ASN A 129 33.89 11.13 7.22
CA ASN A 129 35.30 11.55 7.40
C ASN A 129 35.40 13.03 7.86
N GLY A 130 34.88 13.34 9.04
CA GLY A 130 35.10 14.61 9.73
C GLY A 130 36.33 14.55 10.63
N SER A 131 36.93 15.71 10.93
CA SER A 131 38.03 15.85 11.88
C SER A 131 37.70 15.23 13.24
N SER A 132 38.73 14.72 13.90
CA SER A 132 38.77 13.73 14.98
C SER A 132 38.00 14.01 16.28
N SER A 133 37.20 15.07 16.38
CA SER A 133 36.41 15.42 17.57
C SER A 133 34.89 15.46 17.37
N ASN A 134 34.39 15.27 16.13
CA ASN A 134 32.96 15.30 15.80
C ASN A 134 32.62 14.24 14.75
N LYS A 135 32.84 12.96 15.05
CA LYS A 135 32.42 11.88 14.13
C LYS A 135 30.89 11.88 14.03
N LEU A 136 30.38 11.86 12.80
CA LEU A 136 28.95 11.68 12.54
C LEU A 136 28.72 10.31 11.91
N GLY A 137 27.67 9.63 12.37
CA GLY A 137 27.15 8.43 11.75
C GLY A 137 25.96 8.76 10.88
N LEU A 138 25.99 8.37 9.61
CA LEU A 138 24.82 8.36 8.74
C LEU A 138 24.19 6.97 8.79
N LEU A 139 23.05 6.86 9.46
CA LEU A 139 22.24 5.66 9.45
C LEU A 139 21.34 5.66 8.21
N MET A 140 21.31 4.54 7.51
CA MET A 140 20.42 4.29 6.38
C MET A 140 19.55 3.07 6.68
N CYS A 141 18.26 3.24 6.48
CA CYS A 141 17.27 2.19 6.64
C CYS A 141 16.76 1.76 5.27
N SER A 142 16.87 0.46 5.01
CA SER A 142 16.58 -0.13 3.70
C SER A 142 15.66 -1.33 3.88
N ALA A 143 14.58 -1.35 3.12
CA ALA A 143 13.67 -2.47 3.02
C ALA A 143 13.27 -2.58 1.55
N GLU A 144 13.98 -3.40 0.79
CA GLU A 144 13.74 -3.56 -0.64
C GLU A 144 12.39 -4.27 -0.84
N PRO A 145 11.36 -3.60 -1.36
CA PRO A 145 10.12 -4.26 -1.71
C PRO A 145 10.41 -5.15 -2.92
N LYS A 146 9.91 -6.39 -2.91
CA LYS A 146 10.04 -7.29 -4.06
C LYS A 146 9.18 -6.85 -5.25
N HIS A 147 8.21 -5.97 -5.01
CA HIS A 147 7.25 -5.48 -6.01
C HIS A 147 7.14 -3.95 -6.00
N TYR A 148 7.21 -3.36 -7.19
CA TYR A 148 7.36 -1.92 -7.43
C TYR A 148 6.11 -1.08 -7.05
N HIS A 149 4.92 -1.69 -6.96
CA HIS A 149 3.69 -0.99 -6.54
C HIS A 149 3.58 -0.72 -5.03
N SER A 150 4.51 -1.21 -4.20
CA SER A 150 4.44 -0.98 -2.76
C SER A 150 5.09 0.35 -2.37
N ILE A 151 4.30 1.42 -2.32
CA ILE A 151 4.76 2.70 -1.75
C ILE A 151 5.05 2.48 -0.26
N VAL A 152 6.32 2.62 0.11
CA VAL A 152 6.78 2.46 1.49
C VAL A 152 7.21 3.79 2.10
N LYS A 153 6.90 3.95 3.38
CA LYS A 153 7.31 5.08 4.21
C LYS A 153 8.36 4.59 5.20
N TYR A 154 9.33 5.46 5.47
CA TYR A 154 10.41 5.20 6.41
C TYR A 154 10.40 6.24 7.52
N GLY A 155 10.91 5.84 8.68
CA GLY A 155 11.31 6.78 9.70
C GLY A 155 12.08 6.12 10.83
N TRP A 156 12.44 6.94 11.80
CA TRP A 156 13.27 6.56 12.93
C TRP A 156 12.65 7.01 14.24
N ILE A 157 12.94 6.27 15.29
CA ILE A 157 12.59 6.59 16.67
C ILE A 157 13.88 6.57 17.48
N LEU A 158 14.20 7.72 18.09
CA LEU A 158 15.37 7.92 18.95
C LEU A 158 14.93 8.64 20.22
N ASN A 159 15.07 8.00 21.38
CA ASN A 159 14.69 8.56 22.70
C ASN A 159 13.26 9.15 22.73
N GLY A 160 12.32 8.54 22.02
CA GLY A 160 10.93 9.01 21.89
C GLY A 160 10.69 10.05 20.79
N THR A 161 11.74 10.63 20.20
CA THR A 161 11.63 11.54 19.06
C THR A 161 11.49 10.78 17.75
N VAL A 162 10.56 11.22 16.89
CA VAL A 162 10.28 10.63 15.58
C VAL A 162 10.93 11.44 14.46
N TRP A 163 11.58 10.76 13.54
CA TRP A 163 12.18 11.34 12.33
C TRP A 163 11.61 10.67 11.08
N HIS A 164 11.34 11.44 10.04
CA HIS A 164 10.80 10.92 8.79
C HIS A 164 11.90 10.77 7.73
N GLY A 165 11.77 9.71 6.93
CA GLY A 165 12.67 9.43 5.82
C GLY A 165 13.66 8.29 6.10
N PRO A 166 14.36 7.81 5.05
CA PRO A 166 15.18 6.61 5.12
C PRO A 166 16.56 6.83 5.75
N LYS A 167 16.95 8.09 6.01
CA LYS A 167 18.29 8.43 6.50
C LYS A 167 18.20 9.23 7.80
N LEU A 168 19.10 8.95 8.74
CA LEU A 168 19.23 9.68 10.01
C LEU A 168 20.70 9.97 10.30
N LYS A 169 21.02 11.22 10.65
CA LYS A 169 22.36 11.60 11.12
C LYS A 169 22.38 11.55 12.64
N ILE A 170 23.37 10.87 13.21
CA ILE A 170 23.57 10.77 14.66
C ILE A 170 24.99 11.23 15.04
N PRO A 171 25.14 11.92 16.19
CA PRO A 171 26.45 12.21 16.74
C PRO A 171 27.09 10.93 17.30
N LEU A 172 28.33 10.69 16.91
CA LEU A 172 29.16 9.58 17.35
C LEU A 172 30.35 10.21 18.12
N GLY A 173 30.25 10.25 19.46
CA GLY A 173 31.32 10.81 20.30
C GLY A 173 32.64 10.02 20.18
N ASP A 174 33.74 10.58 20.70
CA ASP A 174 35.08 10.03 20.48
C ASP A 174 35.29 8.60 21.03
N GLU A 175 34.48 8.13 21.97
CA GLU A 175 34.43 6.74 22.50
C GLU A 175 33.11 6.46 23.26
N PRO A 176 32.67 5.19 23.43
CA PRO A 176 31.27 4.83 23.69
C PRO A 176 30.92 4.87 25.17
N LYS A 177 30.94 6.05 25.80
CA LYS A 177 30.45 6.18 27.18
C LYS A 177 28.94 5.96 27.29
N GLU A 178 28.19 6.29 26.23
CA GLU A 178 26.75 6.05 26.16
C GLU A 178 26.36 5.37 24.84
N SER A 179 25.95 4.10 24.92
CA SER A 179 25.28 3.42 23.82
C SER A 179 23.79 3.57 23.94
N TYR A 180 23.14 4.04 22.89
CA TYR A 180 21.70 4.08 22.79
C TYR A 180 21.23 3.28 21.57
N SER A 181 20.00 2.80 21.66
CA SER A 181 19.36 2.05 20.60
C SER A 181 18.50 2.97 19.75
N VAL A 182 18.73 2.96 18.44
CA VAL A 182 17.89 3.65 17.46
C VAL A 182 16.99 2.62 16.80
N ARG A 183 15.71 2.94 16.59
CA ARG A 183 14.78 2.06 15.86
C ARG A 183 14.41 2.68 14.51
N CYS A 184 14.61 1.97 13.41
CA CYS A 184 13.98 2.31 12.15
C CYS A 184 12.64 1.57 12.03
N TRP A 185 11.64 2.22 11.46
CA TRP A 185 10.42 1.59 10.98
C TRP A 185 10.25 1.80 9.47
N VAL A 186 9.67 0.80 8.81
CA VAL A 186 9.20 0.84 7.44
C VAL A 186 7.74 0.40 7.42
N SER A 187 6.89 1.10 6.67
CA SER A 187 5.48 0.74 6.57
C SER A 187 4.91 1.00 5.19
N ASN A 188 3.90 0.21 4.84
CA ASN A 188 2.99 0.47 3.72
C ASN A 188 1.54 0.52 4.25
N THR A 189 0.56 0.62 3.36
CA THR A 189 -0.86 0.77 3.73
C THR A 189 -1.40 -0.38 4.62
N LEU A 190 -0.83 -1.58 4.55
CA LEU A 190 -1.35 -2.77 5.27
C LEU A 190 -0.37 -3.41 6.26
N SER A 191 0.89 -2.97 6.30
CA SER A 191 1.92 -3.62 7.11
C SER A 191 2.98 -2.63 7.60
N ASN A 192 3.59 -2.96 8.73
CA ASN A 192 4.65 -2.20 9.37
C ASN A 192 5.67 -3.16 9.95
N GLU A 193 6.96 -2.89 9.73
CA GLU A 193 8.08 -3.62 10.30
C GLU A 193 9.11 -2.66 10.88
N SER A 194 9.91 -3.15 11.81
CA SER A 194 10.95 -2.33 12.43
C SER A 194 12.22 -3.11 12.75
N ALA A 195 13.33 -2.40 12.81
CA ALA A 195 14.61 -2.92 13.23
C ALA A 195 15.26 -1.95 14.22
N THR A 196 16.07 -2.49 15.12
CA THR A 196 16.80 -1.71 16.12
C THR A 196 18.29 -1.86 15.87
N PHE A 197 19.00 -0.75 16.00
CA PHE A 197 20.44 -0.63 15.79
C PHE A 197 21.08 -0.03 17.04
N ASN A 198 22.17 -0.63 17.52
CA ASN A 198 22.95 -0.08 18.62
C ASN A 198 24.08 0.76 18.05
N THR A 199 24.23 2.01 18.51
CA THR A 199 25.26 2.92 17.98
C THR A 199 26.69 2.41 18.14
N LYS A 200 26.96 1.51 19.11
CA LYS A 200 28.26 0.83 19.24
C LYS A 200 28.63 -0.02 18.01
N ASP A 201 27.64 -0.58 17.32
CA ASP A 201 27.88 -1.46 16.15
C ASP A 201 28.42 -0.68 14.95
N CYS A 202 28.22 0.65 14.91
CA CYS A 202 28.74 1.50 13.85
C CYS A 202 30.28 1.57 13.85
N TYR A 203 30.91 1.61 15.03
CA TYR A 203 32.38 1.63 15.14
C TYR A 203 33.01 0.29 14.81
N ALA A 204 32.26 -0.80 14.96
CA ALA A 204 32.74 -2.16 14.68
C ALA A 204 32.70 -2.53 13.19
N GLY A 205 32.29 -1.60 12.30
CA GLY A 205 32.10 -1.88 10.87
C GLY A 205 31.03 -2.94 10.59
N LYS A 206 30.15 -3.23 11.57
CA LYS A 206 29.16 -4.31 11.44
C LYS A 206 27.91 -3.79 10.74
N ILE A 207 27.65 -4.33 9.55
CA ILE A 207 26.32 -4.32 8.93
C ILE A 207 25.42 -5.14 9.87
N SER A 208 24.32 -4.57 10.36
CA SER A 208 23.37 -5.31 11.21
C SER A 208 22.61 -6.32 10.34
N LEU A 209 23.23 -7.46 10.08
CA LEU A 209 22.64 -8.60 9.41
C LEU A 209 21.74 -9.33 10.42
N LYS A 210 20.44 -9.05 10.38
CA LYS A 210 19.42 -9.97 10.90
C LYS A 210 18.47 -10.40 9.80
N ASN A 211 19.02 -11.00 8.75
CA ASN A 211 18.31 -12.03 7.98
C ASN A 211 18.47 -13.36 8.71
N GLN A 212 17.53 -13.70 9.59
CA GLN A 212 17.28 -15.12 9.84
C GLN A 212 16.36 -15.62 8.73
N LEU A 213 16.99 -16.05 7.64
CA LEU A 213 16.46 -17.15 6.83
C LEU A 213 16.26 -18.34 7.78
N ARG A 214 15.03 -18.58 8.22
CA ARG A 214 14.62 -19.94 8.53
C ARG A 214 14.13 -20.54 7.21
N CYS A 215 15.05 -21.16 6.49
CA CYS A 215 14.68 -22.28 5.65
C CYS A 215 14.38 -23.44 6.60
N THR A 216 13.11 -23.81 6.68
CA THR A 216 12.62 -25.14 7.05
C THR A 216 11.47 -25.44 6.13
#